data_AF-A0A0A8UU55-F1
#
_entry.id   AF-A0A0A8UU55-F1
#
_cell.length_a   1.000
_cell.length_b   1.000
_cell.length_c   1.000
_cell.angle_alpha   90.00
_cell.angle_beta   90.00
_cell.angle_gamma   90.00
#
_symmetry.space_group_name_H-M   'P 1'
#
loop_
_entity.id
_entity.type
_entity.pdbx_description
1 polymer ?
#
loop_
_entity_poly.entity_id
_entity_poly.type
_entity_poly.pdbx_seq_one_letter_code
_entity_poly.pdbx_strand_id
1 'polypeptide(L)'
;MILDDIFEKKDSIANAVKSHLSETMQDFGFEIVKALVTNIELETKVKNAMNEINEQQRLQVAAQAKGEAEKILIVKKAEAEAESKRLQGEGTANQRKAIIDGLSHSVEDFQKSVPGVSSADIMNLVLITQYFDTLKEIGSHNKSNTILLPQLPNDIASQLQQSIITGNVASADIKN
;
A
#
# COMPACT_ATOMS: atom_id res chain seq x y z
N MET A 1 3.35 15.40 36.30
CA MET A 1 2.44 16.04 37.26
C MET A 1 1.53 16.96 36.48
N ILE A 2 0.48 16.37 35.91
CA ILE A 2 -0.45 17.05 35.01
C ILE A 2 -1.56 17.62 35.88
N LEU A 3 -2.22 18.67 35.43
CA LEU A 3 -3.16 19.52 36.16
C LEU A 3 -4.11 18.75 37.11
N ASP A 4 -4.52 17.54 36.72
CA ASP A 4 -5.26 16.57 37.52
C ASP A 4 -4.66 16.28 38.89
N ASP A 5 -3.33 16.12 39.02
CA ASP A 5 -2.67 15.87 40.31
C ASP A 5 -2.93 16.99 41.33
N ILE A 6 -3.09 18.24 40.88
CA ILE A 6 -3.34 19.40 41.75
C ILE A 6 -4.81 19.44 42.15
N PHE A 7 -5.71 19.06 41.24
CA PHE A 7 -7.14 18.95 41.52
C PHE A 7 -7.45 17.77 42.44
N GLU A 8 -6.78 16.64 42.23
CA GLU A 8 -6.94 15.41 43.02
C GLU A 8 -6.34 15.58 44.42
N LYS A 9 -5.29 16.40 44.58
CA LYS A 9 -4.68 16.71 45.88
C LYS A 9 -5.35 17.85 46.65
N LYS A 10 -6.46 18.43 46.18
CA LYS A 10 -7.18 19.51 46.89
C LYS A 10 -7.49 19.17 48.34
N ASP A 11 -7.97 17.95 48.60
CA ASP A 11 -8.29 17.49 49.96
C ASP A 11 -7.02 17.29 50.80
N SER A 12 -5.94 16.80 50.19
CA SER A 12 -4.64 16.67 50.85
C SER A 12 -4.07 18.03 51.26
N ILE A 13 -4.21 19.05 50.41
CA ILE A 13 -3.77 20.42 50.70
C ILE A 13 -4.62 21.02 51.83
N ALA A 14 -5.95 20.84 51.77
CA ALA A 14 -6.85 21.30 52.82
C ALA A 14 -6.51 20.72 54.20
N ASN A 15 -6.22 19.42 54.24
CA ASN A 15 -5.84 18.73 55.48
C ASN A 15 -4.46 19.19 56.00
N ALA A 16 -3.49 19.40 55.13
CA ALA A 16 -2.17 19.92 55.51
C ALA A 16 -2.28 21.33 56.11
N VAL A 17 -3.09 22.21 55.50
CA VAL A 17 -3.33 23.57 56.01
C VAL A 17 -4.07 23.52 57.35
N LYS A 18 -5.10 22.66 57.50
CA LYS A 18 -5.78 22.47 58.78
C LYS A 18 -4.81 22.06 59.87
N SER A 19 -3.97 21.05 59.63
CA SER A 19 -3.06 20.53 60.64
C SER A 19 -2.08 21.59 61.16
N HIS A 20 -1.50 22.39 60.25
CA HIS A 20 -0.59 23.46 60.63
C HIS A 20 -1.29 24.60 61.39
N LEU A 21 -2.48 24.99 60.94
CA LEU A 21 -3.19 26.13 61.55
C LEU A 21 -3.85 25.75 62.88
N SER A 22 -4.28 24.49 63.04
CA SER A 22 -4.84 23.97 64.29
C SER A 22 -3.83 24.02 65.43
N GLU A 23 -2.57 23.69 65.18
CA GLU A 23 -1.50 23.72 66.20
C GLU A 23 -1.32 25.14 66.77
N THR A 24 -1.18 26.15 65.91
CA THR A 24 -1.00 27.54 66.36
C THR A 24 -2.26 28.15 66.97
N MET A 25 -3.45 27.76 66.49
CA MET A 25 -4.72 28.38 66.93
C MET A 25 -5.27 27.80 68.23
N GLN A 26 -4.83 26.59 68.60
CA GLN A 26 -5.21 25.96 69.86
C GLN A 26 -4.68 26.74 71.07
N ASP A 27 -3.50 27.36 70.95
CA ASP A 27 -2.90 28.24 71.98
C ASP A 27 -3.76 29.49 72.26
N PHE A 28 -4.57 29.91 71.28
CA PHE A 28 -5.50 31.04 71.41
C PHE A 28 -6.92 30.60 71.78
N GLY A 29 -7.15 29.31 72.01
CA GLY A 29 -8.46 28.76 72.39
C GLY A 29 -9.44 28.58 71.22
N PHE A 30 -8.97 28.59 69.97
CA PHE A 30 -9.80 28.35 68.78
C PHE A 30 -9.62 26.94 68.23
N GLU A 31 -10.74 26.25 67.97
CA GLU A 31 -10.74 24.91 67.35
C GLU A 31 -11.17 25.00 65.87
N ILE A 32 -10.28 24.59 64.95
CA ILE A 32 -10.58 24.57 63.52
C ILE A 32 -11.25 23.25 63.14
N VAL A 33 -12.56 23.32 62.87
CA VAL A 33 -13.35 22.15 62.48
C VAL A 33 -12.96 21.66 61.07
N LYS A 34 -12.85 22.57 60.09
CA LYS A 34 -12.53 22.23 58.70
C LYS A 34 -11.88 23.40 57.96
N ALA A 35 -10.85 23.12 57.16
CA ALA A 35 -10.33 24.02 56.14
C ALA A 35 -10.86 23.57 54.76
N LEU A 36 -11.41 24.50 53.98
CA LEU A 36 -11.93 24.24 52.64
C LEU A 36 -11.13 25.05 51.64
N VAL A 37 -10.59 24.39 50.62
CA VAL A 37 -9.97 25.07 49.47
C VAL A 37 -11.07 25.45 48.49
N THR A 38 -11.40 26.74 48.43
CA THR A 38 -12.52 27.27 47.61
C THR A 38 -12.16 27.37 46.13
N ASN A 39 -10.99 27.92 45.79
CA ASN A 39 -10.54 28.01 44.40
C ASN A 39 -9.01 27.93 44.32
N ILE A 40 -8.50 27.28 43.25
CA ILE A 40 -7.07 27.26 42.92
C ILE A 40 -6.93 27.91 41.56
N GLU A 41 -6.40 29.12 41.53
CA GLU A 41 -6.13 29.84 40.29
C GLU A 41 -4.66 29.74 39.93
N LEU A 42 -4.39 29.15 38.77
CA LEU A 42 -3.07 29.13 38.16
C LEU A 42 -2.93 30.34 37.23
N GLU A 43 -1.71 30.84 37.10
CA GLU A 43 -1.39 31.89 36.14
C GLU A 43 -1.79 31.47 34.72
N THR A 44 -2.43 32.37 33.97
CA THR A 44 -2.97 32.12 32.63
C THR A 44 -1.90 31.57 31.68
N LYS A 45 -0.66 32.02 31.84
CA LYS A 45 0.50 31.59 31.04
C LYS A 45 0.84 30.11 31.27
N VAL A 46 0.80 29.66 32.52
CA VAL A 46 1.06 28.26 32.88
C VAL A 46 -0.07 27.36 32.39
N LYS A 47 -1.34 27.80 32.52
CA LYS A 47 -2.51 27.04 32.03
C LYS A 47 -2.42 26.81 30.51
N ASN A 48 -2.07 27.84 29.75
CA ASN A 48 -1.94 27.73 28.29
C ASN A 48 -0.78 26.82 27.89
N ALA A 49 0.40 27.01 28.47
CA ALA A 49 1.56 26.15 28.21
C ALA A 49 1.27 24.68 28.52
N MET A 50 0.54 24.42 29.61
CA MET A 50 0.23 23.07 30.05
C MET A 50 -0.81 22.39 29.16
N ASN A 51 -1.80 23.14 28.65
CA ASN A 51 -2.74 22.64 27.65
C ASN A 51 -2.05 22.34 26.32
N GLU A 52 -1.14 23.21 25.89
CA GLU A 52 -0.36 23.03 24.67
C GLU A 52 0.53 21.79 24.76
N ILE A 53 1.22 21.57 25.88
CA ILE A 53 2.02 20.35 26.09
C ILE A 53 1.15 19.08 26.00
N ASN A 54 -0.02 19.09 26.64
CA ASN A 54 -0.93 17.95 26.60
C ASN A 54 -1.48 17.69 25.19
N GLU A 55 -1.80 18.75 24.45
CA GLU A 55 -2.23 18.65 23.06
C GLU A 55 -1.11 18.09 22.19
N GLN A 56 0.11 18.62 22.29
CA GLN A 56 1.27 18.14 21.54
C GLN A 56 1.60 16.69 21.88
N GLN A 57 1.52 16.28 23.15
CA GLN A 57 1.75 14.89 23.55
C GLN A 57 0.69 13.95 22.97
N ARG A 58 -0.58 14.36 22.96
CA ARG A 58 -1.66 13.59 22.30
C ARG A 58 -1.46 13.53 20.79
N LEU A 59 -1.10 14.64 20.15
CA LEU A 59 -0.80 14.70 18.72
C LEU A 59 0.39 13.82 18.37
N GLN A 60 1.45 13.81 19.18
CA GLN A 60 2.63 12.98 18.98
C GLN A 60 2.28 11.50 19.03
N VAL A 61 1.52 11.06 20.04
CA VAL A 61 1.06 9.67 20.14
C VAL A 61 0.18 9.29 18.95
N ALA A 62 -0.73 10.18 18.54
CA ALA A 62 -1.58 9.95 17.37
C ALA A 62 -0.77 9.89 16.06
N ALA A 63 0.23 10.76 15.90
CA ALA A 63 1.11 10.79 14.73
C ALA A 63 1.98 9.53 14.66
N GLN A 64 2.53 9.08 15.79
CA GLN A 64 3.30 7.84 15.86
C GLN A 64 2.44 6.63 15.53
N ALA A 65 1.23 6.55 16.07
CA ALA A 65 0.29 5.47 15.76
C ALA A 65 -0.11 5.47 14.27
N LYS A 66 -0.35 6.64 13.68
CA LYS A 66 -0.63 6.78 12.24
C LYS A 66 0.57 6.37 11.39
N GLY A 67 1.78 6.78 11.74
CA GLY A 67 3.00 6.44 11.01
C GLY A 67 3.28 4.93 11.03
N GLU A 68 3.10 4.27 12.17
CA GLU A 68 3.25 2.81 12.25
C GLU A 68 2.16 2.08 11.44
N ALA A 69 0.92 2.57 11.48
CA ALA A 69 -0.17 2.01 10.68
C ALA A 69 0.10 2.14 9.17
N GLU A 70 0.59 3.29 8.72
CA GLU A 70 0.94 3.53 7.32
C GLU A 70 2.10 2.65 6.87
N LYS A 71 3.13 2.50 7.69
CA LYS A 71 4.24 1.56 7.45
C LYS A 71 3.75 0.13 7.29
N ILE A 72 2.87 -0.34 8.19
CA ILE A 72 2.29 -1.69 8.09
C ILE A 72 1.49 -1.82 6.79
N LEU A 73 0.70 -0.83 6.41
CA LEU A 73 -0.10 -0.85 5.19
C LEU A 73 0.79 -0.97 3.96
N ILE A 74 1.84 -0.16 3.86
CA ILE A 74 2.79 -0.17 2.73
C ILE A 74 3.51 -1.53 2.65
N VAL A 75 4.03 -2.04 3.77
CA VAL A 75 4.72 -3.35 3.80
C VAL A 75 3.77 -4.46 3.39
N LYS A 76 2.55 -4.49 3.92
CA LYS A 76 1.55 -5.51 3.58
C LYS A 76 1.12 -5.44 2.13
N LYS A 77 1.00 -4.23 1.57
CA LYS A 77 0.72 -4.06 0.14
C LYS A 77 1.87 -4.60 -0.72
N ALA A 78 3.12 -4.29 -0.36
CA ALA A 78 4.29 -4.79 -1.08
C ALA A 78 4.41 -6.33 -0.99
N GLU A 79 4.16 -6.91 0.19
CA GLU A 79 4.10 -8.37 0.37
C GLU A 79 3.00 -8.99 -0.51
N ALA A 80 1.80 -8.40 -0.53
CA ALA A 80 0.69 -8.87 -1.36
C ALA A 80 1.00 -8.78 -2.86
N GLU A 81 1.65 -7.71 -3.32
CA GLU A 81 2.06 -7.56 -4.72
C GLU A 81 3.15 -8.58 -5.12
N ALA A 82 4.12 -8.84 -4.23
CA ALA A 82 5.15 -9.84 -4.46
C ALA A 82 4.55 -11.26 -4.55
N GLU A 83 3.64 -11.59 -3.63
CA GLU A 83 2.97 -12.88 -3.60
C GLU A 83 2.04 -13.07 -4.81
N SER A 84 1.32 -12.03 -5.21
CA SER A 84 0.50 -12.03 -6.42
C SER A 84 1.33 -12.34 -7.67
N LYS A 85 2.49 -11.67 -7.83
CA LYS A 85 3.41 -11.95 -8.95
C LYS A 85 3.97 -13.38 -8.90
N ARG A 86 4.28 -13.88 -7.70
CA ARG A 86 4.74 -15.27 -7.51
C ARG A 86 3.69 -16.26 -7.97
N LEU A 87 2.45 -16.13 -7.49
CA LEU A 87 1.31 -16.97 -7.86
C LEU A 87 0.98 -16.87 -9.36
N GLN A 88 1.06 -15.67 -9.94
CA GLN A 88 0.88 -15.48 -11.38
C GLN A 88 1.97 -16.21 -12.20
N GLY A 89 3.22 -16.14 -11.76
CA GLY A 89 4.33 -16.85 -12.39
C GLY A 89 4.17 -18.37 -12.29
N GLU A 90 3.79 -18.86 -11.11
CA GLU A 90 3.49 -20.28 -10.87
C GLU A 90 2.31 -20.76 -11.74
N GLY A 91 1.22 -19.98 -11.80
CA GLY A 91 0.07 -20.27 -12.66
C GLY A 91 0.45 -20.31 -14.14
N THR A 92 1.27 -19.36 -14.61
CA THR A 92 1.75 -19.33 -16.01
C THR A 92 2.63 -20.54 -16.33
N ALA A 93 3.52 -20.93 -15.43
CA ALA A 93 4.38 -22.10 -15.61
C ALA A 93 3.55 -23.39 -15.67
N ASN A 94 2.60 -23.55 -14.74
CA ASN A 94 1.68 -24.69 -14.70
C ASN A 94 0.78 -24.73 -15.95
N GLN A 95 0.26 -23.59 -16.40
CA GLN A 95 -0.50 -23.49 -17.65
C GLN A 95 0.35 -23.93 -18.84
N ARG A 96 1.59 -23.44 -18.96
CA ARG A 96 2.51 -23.85 -20.04
C ARG A 96 2.78 -25.34 -20.02
N LYS A 97 2.98 -25.93 -18.84
CA LYS A 97 3.16 -27.37 -18.68
C LYS A 97 1.93 -28.14 -19.17
N ALA A 98 0.74 -27.76 -18.73
CA ALA A 98 -0.50 -28.39 -19.17
C ALA A 98 -0.73 -28.29 -20.69
N ILE A 99 -0.36 -27.15 -21.30
CA ILE A 99 -0.40 -26.97 -22.76
C ILE A 99 0.57 -27.92 -23.47
N ILE A 100 1.81 -28.03 -23.00
CA ILE A 100 2.81 -28.93 -23.60
C ILE A 100 2.37 -30.38 -23.47
N ASP A 101 1.90 -30.79 -22.29
CA ASP A 101 1.43 -32.16 -22.04
C ASP A 101 0.22 -32.48 -22.94
N GLY A 102 -0.72 -31.55 -23.08
CA GLY A 102 -1.88 -31.71 -23.97
C GLY A 102 -1.53 -31.77 -25.46
N LEU A 103 -0.59 -30.92 -25.92
CA LEU A 103 -0.08 -30.95 -27.29
C LEU A 103 0.67 -32.25 -27.56
N SER A 104 1.51 -32.71 -26.63
CA SER A 104 2.23 -33.98 -26.76
C SER A 104 1.26 -35.15 -26.92
N HIS A 105 0.21 -35.20 -26.10
CA HIS A 105 -0.81 -36.24 -26.19
C HIS A 105 -1.57 -36.17 -27.52
N SER A 106 -1.94 -34.97 -27.95
CA SER A 106 -2.61 -34.74 -29.24
C SER A 106 -1.76 -35.18 -30.43
N VAL A 107 -0.45 -34.93 -30.40
CA VAL A 107 0.49 -35.37 -31.45
C VAL A 107 0.59 -36.90 -31.48
N GLU A 108 0.65 -37.55 -30.32
CA GLU A 108 0.72 -39.01 -30.20
C GLU A 108 -0.55 -39.70 -30.74
N ASP A 109 -1.72 -39.17 -30.42
CA ASP A 109 -3.02 -39.68 -30.90
C ASP A 109 -3.20 -39.48 -32.41
N PHE A 110 -2.72 -38.35 -32.95
CA PHE A 110 -2.77 -38.07 -34.38
C PHE A 110 -1.84 -38.98 -35.17
N GLN A 111 -0.64 -39.26 -34.64
CA GLN A 111 0.32 -40.20 -35.23
C GLN A 111 -0.23 -41.64 -35.27
N LYS A 112 -1.01 -42.06 -34.28
CA LYS A 112 -1.70 -43.36 -34.27
C LYS A 112 -2.83 -43.44 -35.30
N SER A 113 -3.51 -42.32 -35.56
CA SER A 113 -4.70 -42.27 -36.41
C SER A 113 -4.37 -42.16 -37.91
N VAL A 114 -3.23 -41.57 -38.27
CA VAL A 114 -2.80 -41.39 -39.68
C VAL A 114 -1.38 -41.94 -39.89
N PRO A 115 -1.23 -43.15 -40.44
CA PRO A 115 0.09 -43.75 -40.65
C PRO A 115 0.85 -43.04 -41.78
N GLY A 116 2.05 -42.54 -41.48
CA GLY A 116 2.99 -41.97 -42.46
C GLY A 116 3.36 -40.50 -42.24
N VAL A 117 2.78 -39.82 -41.26
CA VAL A 117 3.08 -38.41 -40.95
C VAL A 117 4.18 -38.31 -39.88
N SER A 118 5.20 -37.48 -40.11
CA SER A 118 6.24 -37.20 -39.12
C SER A 118 5.74 -36.24 -38.04
N SER A 119 6.21 -36.39 -36.80
CA SER A 119 5.91 -35.45 -35.70
C SER A 119 6.31 -34.00 -36.05
N ALA A 120 7.30 -33.82 -36.94
CA ALA A 120 7.70 -32.50 -37.44
C ALA A 120 6.63 -31.84 -38.32
N ASP A 121 5.92 -32.61 -39.15
CA ASP A 121 4.87 -32.10 -40.03
C ASP A 121 3.62 -31.71 -39.22
N ILE A 122 3.31 -32.48 -38.18
CA ILE A 122 2.21 -32.19 -37.25
C ILE A 122 2.50 -30.90 -36.48
N MET A 123 3.73 -30.72 -36.00
CA MET A 123 4.13 -29.50 -35.31
C MET A 123 4.05 -28.27 -36.23
N ASN A 124 4.42 -28.41 -37.50
CA ASN A 124 4.30 -27.34 -38.49
C ASN A 124 2.84 -26.95 -38.74
N LEU A 125 1.93 -27.94 -38.82
CA LEU A 125 0.49 -27.68 -38.93
C LEU A 125 -0.05 -26.94 -37.70
N VAL A 126 0.34 -27.34 -36.49
CA VAL A 126 -0.04 -26.66 -35.23
C VAL A 126 0.44 -25.21 -35.20
N LEU A 127 1.67 -24.94 -35.64
CA LEU A 127 2.21 -23.57 -35.73
C LEU A 127 1.41 -22.69 -36.69
N ILE A 128 1.01 -23.24 -37.84
CA ILE A 128 0.17 -22.53 -38.82
C ILE A 128 -1.21 -22.22 -38.23
N THR A 129 -1.83 -23.16 -37.52
CA THR A 129 -3.11 -22.93 -36.84
C THR A 129 -2.98 -21.84 -35.77
N GLN A 130 -1.94 -21.90 -34.93
CA GLN A 130 -1.69 -20.89 -33.90
C GLN A 130 -1.46 -19.50 -34.51
N TYR A 131 -0.76 -19.42 -35.64
CA TYR A 131 -0.59 -18.18 -36.39
C TYR A 131 -1.95 -17.61 -36.84
N PHE A 132 -2.86 -18.42 -37.37
CA PHE A 132 -4.20 -17.94 -37.74
C PHE A 132 -5.06 -17.57 -36.53
N ASP A 133 -4.98 -18.32 -35.43
CA ASP A 133 -5.71 -18.01 -34.21
C ASP A 133 -5.24 -16.69 -33.59
N THR A 134 -3.92 -16.43 -33.57
CA THR A 134 -3.38 -15.14 -33.12
C THR A 134 -3.84 -13.99 -34.03
N LEU A 135 -3.83 -14.18 -35.36
CA LEU A 135 -4.36 -13.18 -36.29
C LEU A 135 -5.86 -12.91 -36.06
N LYS A 136 -6.65 -13.96 -35.79
CA LYS A 136 -8.08 -13.85 -35.49
C LYS A 136 -8.32 -13.12 -34.17
N GLU A 137 -7.54 -13.42 -33.13
CA GLU A 137 -7.65 -12.75 -31.83
C GLU A 137 -7.31 -11.26 -31.93
N ILE A 138 -6.24 -10.91 -32.66
CA ILE A 138 -5.85 -9.53 -32.98
C ILE A 138 -6.96 -8.81 -33.75
N GLY A 139 -7.53 -9.46 -34.77
CA GLY A 139 -8.62 -8.89 -35.59
C GLY A 139 -9.95 -8.76 -34.84
N SER A 140 -10.19 -9.58 -33.81
CA SER A 140 -11.40 -9.52 -32.98
C SER A 140 -11.37 -8.41 -31.92
N HIS A 141 -10.18 -7.96 -31.51
CA HIS A 141 -10.02 -6.86 -30.57
C HIS A 141 -10.12 -5.50 -31.30
N ASN A 142 -11.33 -4.93 -31.31
CA ASN A 142 -11.73 -3.69 -32.01
C ASN A 142 -11.03 -2.38 -31.51
N LYS A 143 -9.97 -2.48 -30.69
CA LYS A 143 -9.17 -1.35 -30.14
C LYS A 143 -7.65 -1.64 -30.16
N SER A 144 -7.16 -2.48 -31.06
CA SER A 144 -5.73 -2.76 -31.18
C SER A 144 -5.02 -1.61 -31.90
N ASN A 145 -4.13 -0.89 -31.20
CA ASN A 145 -3.13 -0.02 -31.84
C ASN A 145 -2.11 -0.90 -32.54
N THR A 146 -2.27 -1.11 -33.85
CA THR A 146 -1.33 -1.88 -34.68
C THR A 146 -0.06 -1.08 -34.89
N ILE A 147 1.00 -1.37 -34.13
CA ILE A 147 2.36 -0.96 -34.46
C ILE A 147 2.96 -2.05 -35.34
N LEU A 148 3.12 -1.74 -36.63
CA LEU A 148 3.76 -2.64 -37.60
C LEU A 148 5.25 -2.76 -37.25
N LEU A 149 5.66 -3.88 -36.65
CA LEU A 149 7.07 -4.27 -36.55
C LEU A 149 7.45 -5.12 -37.78
N PRO A 150 8.33 -4.67 -38.68
CA PRO A 150 8.79 -5.48 -39.79
C PRO A 150 9.68 -6.63 -39.30
N GLN A 151 9.43 -7.81 -39.87
CA GLN A 151 9.91 -9.11 -39.40
C GLN A 151 11.35 -9.46 -39.87
N LEU A 152 12.22 -8.46 -40.03
CA LEU A 152 13.63 -8.66 -40.41
C LEU A 152 14.55 -8.29 -39.22
N PRO A 153 15.26 -9.26 -38.61
CA PRO A 153 16.00 -9.06 -37.36
C PRO A 153 17.10 -7.99 -37.38
N ASN A 154 17.52 -7.53 -38.55
CA ASN A 154 18.75 -6.74 -38.70
C ASN A 154 18.54 -5.22 -38.66
N ASP A 155 17.29 -4.73 -38.57
CA ASP A 155 16.99 -3.30 -38.76
C ASP A 155 15.96 -2.75 -37.74
N ILE A 156 15.85 -3.40 -36.58
CA ILE A 156 14.86 -3.03 -35.53
C ILE A 156 15.23 -1.71 -34.84
N ALA A 157 16.52 -1.42 -34.65
CA ALA A 157 16.97 -0.25 -33.89
C ALA A 157 16.84 1.07 -34.67
N SER A 158 17.25 1.08 -35.95
CA SER A 158 17.13 2.21 -36.88
C SER A 158 15.67 2.56 -37.15
N GLN A 159 14.81 1.55 -37.29
CA GLN A 159 13.39 1.76 -37.58
C GLN A 159 12.56 2.08 -36.34
N LEU A 160 12.96 1.64 -35.13
CA LEU A 160 12.37 2.15 -33.88
C LEU A 160 12.63 3.65 -33.73
N GLN A 161 13.86 4.10 -34.06
CA GLN A 161 14.16 5.52 -34.07
C GLN A 161 13.31 6.26 -35.12
N GLN A 162 13.19 5.72 -36.33
CA GLN A 162 12.39 6.33 -37.39
C GLN A 162 10.89 6.38 -37.06
N SER A 163 10.34 5.32 -36.46
CA SER A 163 8.93 5.24 -36.07
C SER A 163 8.60 6.12 -34.86
N ILE A 164 9.52 6.29 -33.90
CA ILE A 164 9.40 7.29 -32.83
C ILE A 164 9.43 8.70 -33.42
N ILE A 165 10.34 9.00 -34.36
CA ILE A 165 10.43 10.31 -35.00
C ILE A 165 9.16 10.61 -35.80
N THR A 166 8.71 9.72 -36.68
CA THR A 166 7.49 9.91 -37.48
C THR A 166 6.23 9.97 -36.61
N GLY A 167 6.16 9.19 -35.52
CA GLY A 167 5.06 9.30 -34.54
C GLY A 167 5.03 10.63 -33.80
N ASN A 168 6.20 11.22 -33.52
CA ASN A 168 6.31 12.53 -32.88
C ASN A 168 5.94 13.68 -33.84
N VAL A 169 6.27 13.55 -35.13
CA VAL A 169 5.89 14.52 -36.18
C VAL A 169 4.38 14.48 -36.44
N ALA A 170 3.77 13.28 -36.53
CA ALA A 170 2.32 13.14 -36.65
C ALA A 170 1.56 13.67 -35.42
N SER A 171 2.16 13.59 -34.23
CA SER A 171 1.58 14.17 -33.00
C SER A 171 1.69 15.70 -32.94
N ALA A 172 2.66 16.29 -33.67
CA ALA A 172 2.80 17.74 -33.77
C ALA A 172 1.79 18.36 -34.75
N ASP A 173 1.46 17.67 -35.85
CA ASP A 173 0.46 18.13 -36.84
C ASP A 173 -0.99 18.09 -36.31
N ILE A 174 -1.28 17.30 -35.26
CA ILE A 174 -2.60 17.24 -34.62
C ILE A 174 -2.86 18.46 -33.69
N LYS A 175 -1.83 19.28 -33.42
CA LYS A 175 -1.92 20.44 -32.51
C LYS A 175 -2.06 21.82 -33.20
N ASN A 176 -2.27 21.89 -34.51
CA ASN A 176 -2.69 23.11 -35.22
C ASN A 176 -4.10 22.98 -35.78
#